data_AF-A0A520QJV6-F1
#
_entry.id   AF-A0A520QJV6-F1
#
_cell.length_a   1.000
_cell.length_b   1.000
_cell.length_c   1.000
_cell.angle_alpha   90.00
_cell.angle_beta   90.00
_cell.angle_gamma   90.00
#
_symmetry.space_group_name_H-M   'P 1'
#
loop_
_entity.id
_entity.type
_entity.pdbx_description
1 polymer ?
#
loop_
_entity_poly.entity_id
_entity_poly.type
_entity_poly.pdbx_seq_one_letter_code
_entity_poly.pdbx_strand_id
1 'polypeptide(L)'
;MKAASATFLSLVFLQTTFADDWSQWRGAQRDGFAQNEKPLNTLSTKPKQIWQVPVGKGQGGLILSQGRLVMCHETVVGGKPMETAAVIDTTTGKTLWQTPYSESWQYTNVYGPGPRTSPMIDGDLLFCQSATGVLACISLKTGKLIWSKQYSKDFGAKWFGGNAPGSSGTAASRHGNNGAPVTDAKHIYAAAGGHEGAS
;
A
#
# COMPACT_ATOMS: atom_id res chain seq x y z
N MET A 1 45.08 -48.06 -25.71
CA MET A 1 44.83 -47.08 -24.61
C MET A 1 44.01 -45.94 -25.19
N LYS A 2 42.72 -45.83 -24.84
CA LYS A 2 41.84 -44.75 -25.31
C LYS A 2 41.73 -43.72 -24.18
N ALA A 3 42.17 -42.49 -24.43
CA ALA A 3 42.03 -41.38 -23.50
C ALA A 3 40.56 -40.91 -23.51
N ALA A 4 39.91 -40.94 -22.35
CA ALA A 4 38.59 -40.36 -22.16
C ALA A 4 38.74 -38.85 -21.97
N SER A 5 38.17 -38.07 -22.89
CA SER A 5 38.12 -36.62 -22.81
C SER A 5 36.98 -36.24 -21.85
N ALA A 6 37.31 -35.61 -20.73
CA ALA A 6 36.33 -35.14 -19.75
C ALA A 6 35.89 -33.71 -20.12
N THR A 7 34.66 -33.58 -20.61
CA THR A 7 34.03 -32.28 -20.87
C THR A 7 33.55 -31.67 -19.55
N PHE A 8 34.19 -30.58 -19.11
CA PHE A 8 33.74 -29.79 -17.96
C PHE A 8 32.54 -28.92 -18.37
N LEU A 9 31.37 -29.17 -17.79
CA LEU A 9 30.17 -28.37 -18.00
C LEU A 9 30.15 -27.22 -16.99
N SER A 10 30.48 -26.01 -17.42
CA SER A 10 30.45 -24.81 -16.57
C SER A 10 29.00 -24.38 -16.31
N LEU A 11 28.53 -24.47 -15.06
CA LEU A 11 27.27 -23.85 -14.64
C LEU A 11 27.43 -22.32 -14.62
N VAL A 12 26.70 -21.64 -15.50
CA VAL A 12 26.53 -20.18 -15.44
C VAL A 12 25.46 -19.87 -14.39
N PHE A 13 25.88 -19.39 -13.22
CA PHE A 13 24.95 -18.81 -12.25
C PHE A 13 24.52 -17.42 -12.73
N LEU A 14 23.30 -17.33 -13.26
CA LEU A 14 22.62 -16.05 -13.48
C LEU A 14 22.39 -15.39 -12.12
N GLN A 15 23.18 -14.37 -11.80
CA GLN A 15 22.88 -13.51 -10.66
C GLN A 15 21.68 -12.63 -11.03
N THR A 16 20.51 -13.04 -10.57
CA THR A 16 19.34 -12.16 -10.54
C THR A 16 19.56 -11.12 -9.45
N THR A 17 19.89 -9.89 -9.84
CA THR A 17 19.85 -8.75 -8.94
C THR A 17 18.38 -8.40 -8.70
N PHE A 18 17.85 -8.72 -7.53
CA PHE A 18 16.57 -8.20 -7.10
C PHE A 18 16.82 -6.83 -6.45
N ALA A 19 16.17 -5.80 -6.97
CA ALA A 19 16.04 -4.53 -6.25
C ALA A 19 15.31 -4.79 -4.93
N ASP A 20 15.61 -4.00 -3.90
CA ASP A 20 15.03 -4.25 -2.58
C ASP A 20 13.52 -3.93 -2.55
N ASP A 21 12.79 -4.66 -1.71
CA ASP A 21 11.35 -4.51 -1.56
C ASP A 21 11.03 -3.38 -0.57
N TRP A 22 10.06 -2.55 -0.91
CA TRP A 22 9.47 -1.54 -0.04
C TRP A 22 8.04 -1.94 0.29
N SER A 23 7.86 -3.07 0.96
CA SER A 23 6.56 -3.75 1.12
C SER A 23 5.57 -3.05 2.07
N GLN A 24 6.01 -2.05 2.83
CA GLN A 24 5.21 -1.39 3.87
C GLN A 24 5.71 0.04 4.15
N TRP A 25 5.00 0.76 5.02
CA TRP A 25 5.41 2.09 5.47
C TRP A 25 6.83 2.04 6.05
N ARG A 26 7.71 2.91 5.53
CA ARG A 26 9.15 2.96 5.84
C ARG A 26 9.97 1.73 5.43
N GLY A 27 9.51 0.95 4.45
CA GLY A 27 10.27 -0.16 3.87
C GLY A 27 10.17 -1.45 4.67
N ALA A 28 10.77 -2.54 4.17
CA ALA A 28 10.64 -3.88 4.75
C ALA A 28 11.03 -3.94 6.25
N GLN A 29 12.04 -3.17 6.65
CA GLN A 29 12.53 -3.09 8.04
C GLN A 29 11.90 -1.94 8.87
N ARG A 30 11.03 -1.12 8.27
CA ARG A 30 10.41 0.09 8.85
C ARG A 30 11.39 1.17 9.35
N ASP A 31 12.65 1.07 8.98
CA ASP A 31 13.69 2.04 9.34
C ASP A 31 13.70 3.27 8.40
N GLY A 32 13.03 3.19 7.25
CA GLY A 32 13.02 4.23 6.24
C GLY A 32 14.26 4.21 5.34
N PHE A 33 14.98 3.09 5.30
CA PHE A 33 16.18 2.91 4.50
C PHE A 33 15.94 1.86 3.40
N ALA A 34 16.32 2.18 2.17
CA ALA A 34 16.29 1.22 1.07
C ALA A 34 17.57 0.38 1.12
N GLN A 35 17.46 -0.91 1.42
CA GLN A 35 18.61 -1.77 1.63
C GLN A 35 19.28 -2.08 0.30
N ASN A 36 20.62 -2.20 0.30
CA ASN A 36 21.39 -2.57 -0.89
C ASN A 36 21.22 -1.65 -2.12
N GLU A 37 20.57 -0.50 -1.97
CA GLU A 37 20.40 0.48 -3.02
C GLU A 37 21.54 1.51 -3.00
N LYS A 38 22.03 1.87 -4.19
CA LYS A 38 23.00 2.96 -4.33
C LYS A 38 22.24 4.25 -4.61
N PRO A 39 22.25 5.24 -3.70
CA PRO A 39 21.59 6.50 -3.97
C PRO A 39 22.21 7.17 -5.19
N LEU A 40 21.38 7.88 -5.95
CA LEU A 40 21.88 8.71 -7.03
C LEU A 40 22.69 9.86 -6.42
N ASN A 41 23.98 9.94 -6.73
CA ASN A 41 24.85 11.03 -6.28
C ASN A 41 24.41 12.38 -6.85
N THR A 42 23.78 12.38 -8.02
CA THR A 42 23.18 13.55 -8.65
C THR A 42 21.88 13.14 -9.34
N LEU A 43 20.85 13.98 -9.20
CA LEU A 43 19.61 13.83 -9.97
C LEU A 43 19.79 14.54 -11.33
N SER A 44 19.33 13.90 -12.40
CA SER A 44 19.28 14.54 -13.71
C SER A 44 18.37 15.77 -13.64
N THR A 45 18.79 16.89 -14.22
CA THR A 45 17.95 18.08 -14.38
C THR A 45 16.81 17.87 -15.38
N LYS A 46 16.87 16.79 -16.17
CA LYS A 46 15.85 16.39 -17.15
C LYS A 46 15.58 14.88 -16.98
N PRO A 47 14.84 14.47 -15.93
CA PRO A 47 14.49 13.06 -15.76
C PRO A 47 13.64 12.59 -16.95
N LYS A 48 13.94 11.39 -17.45
CA LYS A 48 13.12 10.75 -18.48
C LYS A 48 11.93 10.07 -17.81
N GLN A 49 10.72 10.48 -18.17
CA GLN A 49 9.51 9.75 -17.79
C GLN A 49 9.51 8.36 -18.46
N ILE A 50 9.43 7.30 -17.65
CA ILE A 50 9.36 5.91 -18.13
C ILE A 50 7.92 5.47 -18.40
N TRP A 51 6.98 5.86 -17.53
CA TRP A 51 5.54 5.65 -17.67
C TRP A 51 4.81 6.62 -16.74
N GLN A 52 3.50 6.74 -16.95
CA GLN A 52 2.60 7.53 -16.11
C GLN A 52 1.24 6.85 -16.08
N VAL A 53 0.57 6.92 -14.93
CA VAL A 53 -0.76 6.36 -14.71
C VAL A 53 -1.70 7.43 -14.15
N PRO A 54 -3.00 7.39 -14.49
CA PRO A 54 -3.99 8.22 -13.81
C PRO A 54 -4.10 7.81 -12.34
N VAL A 55 -4.12 8.80 -11.45
CA VAL A 55 -4.34 8.58 -10.01
C VAL A 55 -5.52 9.42 -9.55
N GLY A 56 -6.29 8.87 -8.61
CA GLY A 56 -7.32 9.63 -7.93
C GLY A 56 -6.78 10.31 -6.68
N LYS A 57 -7.68 10.91 -5.91
CA LYS A 57 -7.32 11.58 -4.66
C LYS A 57 -6.83 10.57 -3.61
N GLY A 58 -5.95 11.03 -2.74
CA GLY A 58 -5.34 10.20 -1.70
C GLY A 58 -4.00 10.77 -1.27
N GLN A 59 -3.55 10.35 -0.08
CA GLN A 59 -2.34 10.82 0.58
C GLN A 59 -1.57 9.63 1.18
N GLY A 60 -2.03 8.40 0.93
CA GLY A 60 -1.31 7.17 1.24
C GLY A 60 -0.02 7.07 0.44
N GLY A 61 1.03 6.54 1.06
CA GLY A 61 2.29 6.29 0.36
C GLY A 61 2.20 5.08 -0.57
N LEU A 62 3.16 5.00 -1.49
CA LEU A 62 3.33 3.87 -2.40
C LEU A 62 4.18 2.80 -1.75
N ILE A 63 3.93 1.54 -2.09
CA ILE A 63 4.79 0.41 -1.74
C ILE A 63 5.21 -0.33 -3.01
N LEU A 64 6.34 -1.03 -2.94
CA LEU A 64 6.91 -1.78 -4.04
C LEU A 64 7.27 -3.18 -3.55
N SER A 65 6.89 -4.22 -4.28
CA SER A 65 7.41 -5.56 -4.02
C SER A 65 7.40 -6.39 -5.29
N GLN A 66 8.51 -7.07 -5.59
CA GLN A 66 8.61 -8.03 -6.70
C GLN A 66 8.12 -7.48 -8.06
N GLY A 67 8.52 -6.26 -8.40
CA GLY A 67 8.13 -5.61 -9.66
C GLY A 67 6.68 -5.11 -9.71
N ARG A 68 6.02 -5.04 -8.55
CA ARG A 68 4.66 -4.50 -8.39
C ARG A 68 4.70 -3.25 -7.55
N LEU A 69 4.16 -2.17 -8.07
CA LEU A 69 3.86 -0.97 -7.30
C LEU A 69 2.42 -1.05 -6.83
N VAL A 70 2.17 -0.76 -5.56
CA VAL A 70 0.83 -0.77 -4.97
C VAL A 70 0.50 0.60 -4.40
N MET A 71 -0.72 1.05 -4.67
CA MET A 71 -1.26 2.30 -4.17
C MET A 71 -2.71 2.14 -3.76
N CYS A 72 -3.15 2.97 -2.82
CA CYS A 72 -4.56 3.20 -2.55
C CYS A 72 -4.91 4.59 -3.06
N HIS A 73 -6.01 4.73 -3.79
CA HIS A 73 -6.50 6.01 -4.28
C HIS A 73 -8.02 6.00 -4.45
N GLU A 74 -8.62 7.18 -4.60
CA GLU A 74 -10.03 7.32 -4.93
C GLU A 74 -10.31 6.92 -6.40
N THR A 75 -11.40 6.21 -6.63
CA THR A 75 -11.95 5.89 -7.96
C THR A 75 -13.47 6.04 -7.94
N VAL A 76 -14.13 6.01 -9.10
CA VAL A 76 -15.60 5.97 -9.18
C VAL A 76 -16.06 4.60 -9.62
N VAL A 77 -16.88 3.94 -8.80
CA VAL A 77 -17.48 2.62 -9.09
C VAL A 77 -19.00 2.74 -8.94
N GLY A 78 -19.76 2.46 -10.00
CA GLY A 78 -21.22 2.58 -9.97
C GLY A 78 -21.72 3.99 -9.62
N GLY A 79 -20.98 5.03 -10.00
CA GLY A 79 -21.30 6.43 -9.67
C GLY A 79 -20.91 6.87 -8.26
N LYS A 80 -20.31 5.99 -7.44
CA LYS A 80 -19.87 6.31 -6.08
C LYS A 80 -18.36 6.45 -5.98
N PRO A 81 -17.84 7.43 -5.20
CA PRO A 81 -16.42 7.51 -4.90
C PRO A 81 -16.02 6.39 -3.93
N MET A 82 -15.03 5.58 -4.32
CA MET A 82 -14.50 4.45 -3.58
C MET A 82 -13.01 4.63 -3.35
N GLU A 83 -12.53 4.28 -2.16
CA GLU A 83 -11.12 3.98 -1.97
C GLU A 83 -10.82 2.60 -2.56
N THR A 84 -9.79 2.57 -3.41
CA THR A 84 -9.46 1.44 -4.27
C THR A 84 -7.97 1.14 -4.19
N ALA A 85 -7.65 -0.12 -3.97
CA ALA A 85 -6.30 -0.64 -4.09
C ALA A 85 -6.00 -0.91 -5.57
N ALA A 86 -4.82 -0.50 -6.04
CA ALA A 86 -4.36 -0.75 -7.40
C ALA A 86 -2.97 -1.38 -7.35
N VAL A 87 -2.76 -2.42 -8.16
CA VAL A 87 -1.44 -3.00 -8.40
C VAL A 87 -1.01 -2.70 -9.81
N ILE A 88 0.21 -2.20 -9.96
CA ILE A 88 0.78 -1.71 -11.20
C ILE A 88 2.09 -2.44 -11.46
N ASP A 89 2.26 -2.92 -12.69
CA ASP A 89 3.51 -3.48 -13.17
C ASP A 89 4.56 -2.36 -13.31
N THR A 90 5.70 -2.48 -12.63
CA THR A 90 6.68 -1.39 -12.53
C THR A 90 7.50 -1.20 -13.80
N THR A 91 7.53 -2.21 -14.68
CA THR A 91 8.25 -2.15 -15.95
C THR A 91 7.45 -1.40 -17.00
N THR A 92 6.14 -1.62 -17.03
CA THR A 92 5.24 -1.13 -18.08
C THR A 92 4.34 0.01 -17.64
N GLY A 93 4.14 0.21 -16.34
CA GLY A 93 3.13 1.12 -15.80
C GLY A 93 1.70 0.60 -15.98
N LYS A 94 1.50 -0.66 -16.41
CA LYS A 94 0.17 -1.23 -16.61
C LYS A 94 -0.46 -1.58 -15.28
N THR A 95 -1.69 -1.10 -15.06
CA THR A 95 -2.53 -1.58 -13.96
C THR A 95 -2.88 -3.06 -14.18
N LEU A 96 -2.42 -3.91 -13.26
CA LEU A 96 -2.70 -5.35 -13.26
C LEU A 96 -4.13 -5.62 -12.78
N TRP A 97 -4.54 -4.96 -11.70
CA TRP A 97 -5.90 -5.01 -11.17
C TRP A 97 -6.19 -3.81 -10.27
N GLN A 98 -7.48 -3.56 -10.05
CA GLN A 98 -8.00 -2.60 -9.09
C GLN A 98 -9.15 -3.21 -8.29
N THR A 99 -9.17 -2.95 -6.98
CA THR A 99 -10.17 -3.49 -6.06
C THR A 99 -10.69 -2.40 -5.15
N PRO A 100 -11.94 -1.93 -5.35
CA PRO A 100 -12.58 -1.03 -4.38
C PRO A 100 -12.80 -1.78 -3.06
N TYR A 101 -12.48 -1.14 -1.94
CA TYR A 101 -12.60 -1.78 -0.62
C TYR A 101 -13.35 -0.94 0.41
N SER A 102 -13.55 0.36 0.18
CA SER A 102 -14.35 1.23 1.04
C SER A 102 -15.01 2.33 0.23
N GLU A 103 -16.19 2.79 0.63
CA GLU A 103 -16.68 4.09 0.16
C GLU A 103 -15.70 5.18 0.65
N SER A 104 -15.35 6.13 -0.22
CA SER A 104 -14.51 7.30 0.10
C SER A 104 -15.35 8.45 0.69
N TRP A 105 -16.68 8.35 0.55
CA TRP A 105 -17.63 9.31 1.08
C TRP A 105 -17.62 9.32 2.62
N GLN A 106 -17.84 10.49 3.22
CA GLN A 106 -17.83 10.83 4.66
C GLN A 106 -16.56 11.47 5.21
N TYR A 107 -15.51 11.60 4.40
CA TYR A 107 -14.27 12.21 4.87
C TYR A 107 -13.69 13.19 3.85
N THR A 108 -13.84 14.48 4.13
CA THR A 108 -13.08 15.54 3.48
C THR A 108 -12.45 16.41 4.56
N ASN A 109 -11.13 16.58 4.50
CA ASN A 109 -10.45 17.63 5.25
C ASN A 109 -9.83 18.65 4.29
N VAL A 110 -9.05 19.59 4.82
CA VAL A 110 -8.33 20.59 4.01
C VAL A 110 -7.40 19.99 2.95
N TYR A 111 -7.06 18.70 3.05
CA TYR A 111 -6.23 17.97 2.10
C TYR A 111 -7.04 17.11 1.10
N GLY A 112 -8.37 17.15 1.15
CA GLY A 112 -9.28 16.40 0.26
C GLY A 112 -9.80 15.07 0.84
N PRO A 113 -10.51 14.24 0.07
CA PRO A 113 -10.87 12.87 0.42
C PRO A 113 -9.77 11.86 0.06
N GLY A 114 -10.07 10.58 0.28
CA GLY A 114 -9.26 9.45 -0.14
C GLY A 114 -8.37 8.86 0.96
N PRO A 115 -7.69 7.75 0.62
CA PRO A 115 -6.90 6.96 1.56
C PRO A 115 -5.73 7.75 2.14
N ARG A 116 -5.42 7.48 3.40
CA ARG A 116 -4.40 8.18 4.19
C ARG A 116 -3.22 7.31 4.60
N THR A 117 -3.32 6.01 4.37
CA THR A 117 -2.32 5.04 4.79
C THR A 117 -1.59 4.48 3.58
N SER A 118 -0.30 4.20 3.75
CA SER A 118 0.36 3.25 2.86
C SER A 118 -0.27 1.87 3.06
N PRO A 119 -0.59 1.14 1.97
CA PRO A 119 -0.93 -0.27 2.12
C PRO A 119 0.30 -1.06 2.60
N MET A 120 0.08 -2.33 2.93
CA MET A 120 1.13 -3.25 3.36
C MET A 120 1.01 -4.59 2.66
N ILE A 121 2.13 -5.17 2.23
CA ILE A 121 2.21 -6.54 1.72
C ILE A 121 2.81 -7.44 2.78
N ASP A 122 2.18 -8.60 2.98
CA ASP A 122 2.74 -9.74 3.72
C ASP A 122 2.48 -11.02 2.93
N GLY A 123 3.54 -11.57 2.34
CA GLY A 123 3.46 -12.69 1.39
C GLY A 123 2.51 -12.41 0.23
N ASP A 124 1.48 -13.23 0.09
CA ASP A 124 0.46 -13.12 -0.97
C ASP A 124 -0.73 -12.20 -0.60
N LEU A 125 -0.67 -11.55 0.56
CA LEU A 125 -1.75 -10.71 1.09
C LEU A 125 -1.38 -9.24 1.00
N LEU A 126 -2.35 -8.44 0.57
CA LEU A 126 -2.33 -6.98 0.60
C LEU A 126 -3.31 -6.49 1.66
N PHE A 127 -2.85 -5.64 2.56
CA PHE A 127 -3.66 -4.97 3.56
C PHE A 127 -3.83 -3.49 3.23
N CYS A 128 -5.07 -3.02 3.23
CA CYS A 128 -5.43 -1.64 2.94
C CYS A 128 -6.34 -1.11 4.05
N GLN A 129 -6.02 0.07 4.59
CA GLN A 129 -6.87 0.76 5.55
C GLN A 129 -7.49 2.01 4.94
N SER A 130 -8.82 2.12 5.00
CA SER A 130 -9.51 3.32 4.53
C SER A 130 -9.46 4.45 5.54
N ALA A 131 -9.66 5.69 5.07
CA ALA A 131 -9.82 6.82 5.97
C ALA A 131 -11.00 6.61 6.93
N THR A 132 -12.05 5.92 6.50
CA THR A 132 -13.27 5.63 7.26
C THR A 132 -13.15 4.41 8.19
N GLY A 133 -11.99 3.75 8.25
CA GLY A 133 -11.73 2.66 9.20
C GLY A 133 -12.18 1.28 8.72
N VAL A 134 -12.16 1.05 7.40
CA VAL A 134 -12.22 -0.28 6.82
C VAL A 134 -10.79 -0.82 6.72
N LEU A 135 -10.51 -1.95 7.36
CA LEU A 135 -9.33 -2.76 7.11
C LEU A 135 -9.69 -3.90 6.17
N ALA A 136 -9.10 -3.90 4.98
CA ALA A 136 -9.32 -4.91 3.95
C ALA A 136 -8.08 -5.79 3.77
N CYS A 137 -8.30 -7.08 3.57
CA CYS A 137 -7.30 -8.03 3.09
C CYS A 137 -7.66 -8.48 1.68
N ILE A 138 -6.73 -8.30 0.76
CA ILE A 138 -6.90 -8.52 -0.67
C ILE A 138 -5.80 -9.47 -1.12
N SER A 139 -6.14 -10.43 -1.99
CA SER A 139 -5.13 -11.28 -2.64
C SER A 139 -4.24 -10.42 -3.54
N LEU A 140 -2.94 -10.38 -3.26
CA LEU A 140 -1.98 -9.59 -4.04
C LEU A 140 -1.94 -10.04 -5.51
N LYS A 141 -2.08 -11.34 -5.74
CA LYS A 141 -2.04 -11.93 -7.09
C LYS A 141 -3.29 -11.62 -7.91
N THR A 142 -4.47 -11.69 -7.30
CA THR A 142 -5.74 -11.72 -8.06
C THR A 142 -6.59 -10.46 -7.88
N GLY A 143 -6.29 -9.61 -6.91
CA GLY A 143 -7.16 -8.50 -6.51
C GLY A 143 -8.44 -8.93 -5.79
N LYS A 144 -8.64 -10.23 -5.53
CA LYS A 144 -9.84 -10.70 -4.82
C LYS A 144 -9.84 -10.19 -3.37
N LEU A 145 -10.90 -9.49 -2.96
CA LEU A 145 -11.15 -9.19 -1.55
C LEU A 145 -11.37 -10.50 -0.79
N ILE A 146 -10.52 -10.78 0.20
CA ILE A 146 -10.55 -11.99 1.02
C ILE A 146 -11.45 -11.77 2.23
N TRP A 147 -11.21 -10.68 2.96
CA TRP A 147 -12.04 -10.25 4.08
C TRP A 147 -11.94 -8.74 4.29
N SER A 148 -12.90 -8.16 4.99
CA SER A 148 -12.82 -6.80 5.49
C SER A 148 -13.41 -6.69 6.90
N LYS A 149 -12.93 -5.70 7.65
CA LYS A 149 -13.42 -5.32 8.97
C LYS A 149 -13.65 -3.82 9.01
N GLN A 150 -14.79 -3.39 9.54
CA GLN A 150 -15.13 -1.99 9.74
C GLN A 150 -15.00 -1.68 11.23
N TYR A 151 -14.09 -0.79 11.61
CA TYR A 151 -13.76 -0.55 13.02
C TYR A 151 -14.96 -0.18 13.89
N SER A 152 -15.87 0.64 13.36
CA SER A 152 -17.10 1.02 14.05
C SER A 152 -18.08 -0.14 14.25
N LYS A 153 -18.22 -0.99 13.23
CA LYS A 153 -19.17 -2.11 13.25
C LYS A 153 -18.63 -3.32 14.02
N ASP A 154 -17.38 -3.68 13.78
CA ASP A 154 -16.77 -4.91 14.28
C ASP A 154 -16.12 -4.74 15.66
N PHE A 155 -15.67 -3.52 16.02
CA PHE A 155 -14.95 -3.24 17.27
C PHE A 155 -15.57 -2.13 18.12
N GLY A 156 -16.68 -1.52 17.68
CA GLY A 156 -17.35 -0.44 18.41
C GLY A 156 -16.55 0.86 18.46
N ALA A 157 -15.62 1.07 17.53
CA ALA A 157 -14.85 2.30 17.45
C ALA A 157 -15.73 3.49 17.03
N LYS A 158 -15.58 4.63 17.70
CA LYS A 158 -16.38 5.82 17.38
C LYS A 158 -15.74 6.62 16.24
N TRP A 159 -16.44 6.73 15.12
CA TRP A 159 -16.05 7.58 14.00
C TRP A 159 -16.48 9.04 14.23
N PHE A 160 -15.58 10.00 13.98
CA PHE A 160 -15.84 11.42 14.22
C PHE A 160 -15.99 12.28 12.95
N GLY A 161 -15.88 11.69 11.75
CA GLY A 161 -15.97 12.43 10.48
C GLY A 161 -14.71 13.23 10.11
N GLY A 162 -14.76 13.88 8.94
CA GLY A 162 -13.74 14.84 8.49
C GLY A 162 -14.20 16.28 8.73
N ASN A 163 -13.33 17.08 9.35
CA ASN A 163 -13.56 18.49 9.76
C ASN A 163 -14.70 18.70 10.77
N ALA A 164 -14.36 18.81 12.06
CA ALA A 164 -15.00 19.84 12.88
C ALA A 164 -14.12 21.10 12.81
N PRO A 165 -14.55 22.20 12.14
CA PRO A 165 -13.94 23.51 12.33
C PRO A 165 -13.97 23.84 13.83
N GLY A 166 -12.81 24.00 14.45
CA GLY A 166 -12.71 24.17 15.90
C GLY A 166 -12.59 22.88 16.72
N SER A 167 -12.30 21.72 16.11
CA SER A 167 -12.11 20.49 16.89
C SER A 167 -10.87 20.57 17.79
N SER A 168 -11.11 20.67 19.09
CA SER A 168 -10.17 20.31 20.16
C SER A 168 -9.93 18.80 20.27
N GLY A 169 -10.37 18.00 19.29
CA GLY A 169 -10.25 16.54 19.25
C GLY A 169 -8.91 15.99 18.74
N THR A 170 -8.80 14.65 18.74
CA THR A 170 -7.60 13.87 18.41
C THR A 170 -7.19 13.97 16.93
N ALA A 171 -6.01 13.43 16.58
CA ALA A 171 -5.52 13.39 15.20
C ALA A 171 -6.51 12.71 14.23
N ALA A 172 -7.21 11.66 14.67
CA ALA A 172 -8.25 10.97 13.91
C ALA A 172 -9.39 11.88 13.44
N SER A 173 -9.87 12.80 14.29
CA SER A 173 -10.97 13.70 13.93
C SER A 173 -10.56 14.76 12.90
N ARG A 174 -9.25 14.92 12.66
CA ARG A 174 -8.69 15.82 11.65
C ARG A 174 -8.32 15.09 10.37
N HIS A 175 -7.85 13.84 10.49
CA HIS A 175 -7.17 13.13 9.41
C HIS A 175 -7.76 11.75 9.06
N GLY A 176 -8.86 11.34 9.69
CA GLY A 176 -9.39 9.98 9.55
C GLY A 176 -8.41 8.93 10.08
N ASN A 177 -8.67 7.66 9.79
CA ASN A 177 -7.78 6.58 10.17
C ASN A 177 -6.52 6.61 9.28
N ASN A 178 -5.36 6.88 9.89
CA ASN A 178 -4.10 7.13 9.20
C ASN A 178 -2.92 6.28 9.74
N GLY A 179 -3.15 5.37 10.69
CA GLY A 179 -2.16 4.38 11.12
C GLY A 179 -2.09 3.21 10.15
N ALA A 180 -0.94 3.01 9.48
CA ALA A 180 -0.75 1.83 8.64
C ALA A 180 -0.77 0.56 9.51
N PRO A 181 -1.45 -0.52 9.07
CA PRO A 181 -1.42 -1.78 9.79
C PRO A 181 -0.02 -2.40 9.75
N VAL A 182 0.22 -3.32 10.67
CA VAL A 182 1.48 -4.04 10.81
C VAL A 182 1.20 -5.52 11.08
N THR A 183 2.05 -6.42 10.59
CA THR A 183 1.89 -7.86 10.82
C THR A 183 3.06 -8.46 11.60
N ASP A 184 2.80 -9.62 12.19
CA ASP A 184 3.79 -10.63 12.56
C ASP A 184 3.38 -11.99 11.96
N ALA A 185 4.07 -13.07 12.33
CA ALA A 185 3.80 -14.41 11.80
C ALA A 185 2.38 -14.96 12.06
N LYS A 186 1.60 -14.35 12.97
CA LYS A 186 0.28 -14.82 13.40
C LYS A 186 -0.81 -13.76 13.33
N HIS A 187 -0.46 -12.48 13.44
CA HIS A 187 -1.42 -11.41 13.66
C HIS A 187 -1.21 -10.24 12.71
N ILE A 188 -2.32 -9.53 12.49
CA ILE A 188 -2.33 -8.16 11.99
C ILE A 188 -2.74 -7.25 13.15
N TYR A 189 -1.99 -6.17 13.33
CA TYR A 189 -2.26 -5.11 14.29
C TYR A 189 -2.62 -3.85 13.52
N ALA A 190 -3.74 -3.23 13.87
CA ALA A 190 -4.16 -1.98 13.29
C ALA A 190 -4.74 -1.08 14.39
N ALA A 191 -4.48 0.22 14.29
CA ALA A 191 -5.04 1.20 15.20
C ALA A 191 -6.50 1.44 14.81
N ALA A 192 -7.41 0.74 15.48
CA ALA A 192 -8.84 0.82 15.20
C ALA A 192 -9.55 1.97 15.95
N GLY A 193 -8.88 2.59 16.93
CA GLY A 193 -9.50 3.44 17.93
C GLY A 193 -10.27 2.66 18.99
N GLY A 194 -10.99 3.38 19.85
CA GLY A 194 -11.82 2.82 20.92
C GLY A 194 -13.23 3.41 20.95
N HIS A 195 -13.99 3.02 21.97
CA HIS A 195 -15.38 3.48 22.17
C HIS A 195 -15.47 5.00 22.40
N GLU A 196 -14.41 5.58 22.94
CA GLU A 196 -14.28 7.03 23.15
C GLU A 196 -13.67 7.75 21.94
N GLY A 197 -13.33 7.04 20.86
CA GLY A 197 -12.87 7.68 19.63
C GLY A 197 -11.95 6.89 18.71
N ALA A 198 -11.98 7.24 17.42
CA ALA A 198 -11.00 6.81 16.44
C ALA A 198 -9.58 7.29 16.82
N SER A 199 -8.57 6.47 16.48
CA SER A 199 -7.14 6.76 16.68
C SER A 199 -6.58 7.71 15.63
#